data_AF-A0A9Q1BT39-F1
#
_entry.id   AF-A0A9Q1BT39-F1
#
_cell.length_a   1.000
_cell.length_b   1.000
_cell.length_c   1.000
_cell.angle_alpha   90.00
_cell.angle_beta   90.00
_cell.angle_gamma   90.00
#
_symmetry.space_group_name_H-M   'P 1'
#
loop_
_entity.id
_entity.type
_entity.pdbx_description
1 polymer ?
#
loop_
_entity_poly.entity_id
_entity_poly.type
_entity_poly.pdbx_seq_one_letter_code
_entity_poly.pdbx_strand_id
1 'polypeptide(L)'
;MFRVSAGDGKEGLQLHSTFKYEDEGDRYKFDDLMKRFKDYCTSMRKGPFKRHLFFTRSQKADETIDQYATNLKRRAKTCELGELKDLSGIELCAILRVIC
;
A
#
# COMPACT_ATOMS: atom_id res chain seq x y z
N MET A 1 10.75 12.90 -2.20
CA MET A 1 11.71 12.21 -3.10
C MET A 1 12.00 10.86 -2.47
N PHE A 2 11.41 9.76 -2.96
CA PHE A 2 11.62 8.44 -2.35
C PHE A 2 12.85 7.79 -2.99
N ARG A 3 13.91 7.57 -2.21
CA ARG A 3 15.08 6.79 -2.63
C ARG A 3 14.63 5.35 -2.91
N VAL A 4 14.86 4.87 -4.12
CA VAL A 4 14.90 3.43 -4.40
C VAL A 4 16.20 2.97 -3.74
N SER A 5 16.10 2.23 -2.64
CA SER A 5 17.24 1.49 -2.11
C SER A 5 17.67 0.51 -3.19
N ALA A 6 18.89 0.66 -3.69
CA ALA A 6 19.50 -0.28 -4.62
C ALA A 6 19.57 -1.63 -3.90
N GLY A 7 18.62 -2.52 -4.20
CA GLY A 7 18.75 -3.93 -3.85
C GLY A 7 19.95 -4.51 -4.59
N ASP A 8 20.60 -5.51 -4.00
CA ASP A 8 21.73 -6.18 -4.63
C ASP A 8 21.30 -6.67 -6.02
N GLY A 9 22.13 -6.43 -7.05
CA GLY A 9 21.80 -6.81 -8.43
C GLY A 9 21.42 -8.30 -8.60
N LYS A 10 21.80 -9.14 -7.65
CA LYS A 10 21.40 -10.56 -7.55
C LYS A 10 19.91 -10.74 -7.21
N GLU A 11 19.34 -9.92 -6.33
CA GLU A 11 17.91 -9.96 -5.99
C GLU A 11 17.05 -9.54 -7.18
N GLY A 12 17.49 -8.52 -7.92
CA GLY A 12 16.84 -8.10 -9.17
C GLY A 12 16.83 -9.22 -10.22
N LEU A 13 17.92 -9.97 -10.33
CA LEU A 13 18.02 -11.11 -11.25
C LEU A 13 17.11 -12.27 -10.84
N GLN A 14 17.05 -12.61 -9.55
CA GLN A 14 16.15 -13.63 -9.03
C GLN A 14 14.70 -13.23 -9.23
N LEU A 15 14.34 -11.99 -8.96
CA LEU A 15 12.98 -11.49 -9.20
C LEU A 15 12.61 -11.60 -10.68
N HIS A 16 13.51 -11.20 -11.59
CA HIS A 16 13.30 -11.35 -13.03
C HIS A 16 13.00 -12.80 -13.41
N SER A 17 13.70 -13.77 -12.82
CA SER A 17 13.48 -15.20 -13.08
C SER A 17 12.11 -15.74 -12.61
N THR A 18 11.43 -15.03 -11.71
CA THR A 18 10.08 -15.39 -11.23
C THR A 18 8.95 -14.80 -12.07
N PHE A 19 9.25 -13.87 -12.98
CA PHE A 19 8.24 -13.28 -13.86
C PHE A 19 7.78 -14.27 -14.92
N LYS A 20 6.46 -14.43 -15.05
CA LYS A 20 5.83 -15.26 -16.08
C LYS A 20 5.51 -14.41 -17.31
N TYR A 21 6.08 -14.75 -18.45
CA TYR A 21 5.84 -14.08 -19.72
C TYR A 21 4.83 -14.86 -20.55
N GLU A 22 3.98 -14.17 -21.30
CA GLU A 22 3.03 -14.81 -22.21
C GLU A 22 3.75 -15.28 -23.49
N ASP A 23 4.72 -14.48 -23.97
CA ASP A 23 5.62 -14.84 -25.06
C ASP A 23 7.09 -14.79 -24.61
N GLU A 24 7.91 -15.70 -25.15
CA GLU A 24 9.35 -15.76 -24.84
C GLU A 24 10.16 -14.56 -25.36
N GLY A 25 9.63 -13.76 -26.29
CA GLY A 25 10.22 -12.52 -26.75
C GLY A 25 10.02 -11.35 -25.77
N ASP A 26 8.96 -11.38 -24.95
CA ASP A 26 8.59 -10.27 -24.06
C ASP A 26 9.55 -10.11 -22.87
N ARG A 27 10.27 -11.17 -22.52
CA ARG A 27 11.33 -11.17 -21.49
C ARG A 27 12.56 -10.34 -21.87
N TYR A 28 12.69 -9.99 -23.14
CA TYR A 28 13.77 -9.12 -23.63
C TYR A 28 13.29 -7.71 -23.98
N LYS A 29 11.97 -7.46 -23.91
CA LYS A 29 11.40 -6.13 -24.11
C LYS A 29 11.59 -5.31 -22.84
N PHE A 30 12.42 -4.28 -22.95
CA PHE A 30 12.73 -3.41 -21.83
C PHE A 30 11.49 -2.76 -21.21
N ASP A 31 10.51 -2.36 -22.04
CA ASP A 31 9.28 -1.73 -21.57
C ASP A 31 8.41 -2.68 -20.73
N ASP A 32 8.28 -3.94 -21.16
CA ASP A 32 7.52 -4.95 -20.43
C ASP A 32 8.20 -5.35 -19.13
N LEU A 33 9.53 -5.48 -19.16
CA LEU A 33 10.36 -5.70 -17.99
C LEU A 33 10.16 -4.57 -16.96
N MET A 34 10.29 -3.32 -17.42
CA MET A 34 10.16 -2.14 -16.56
C MET A 34 8.76 -2.04 -15.95
N LYS A 35 7.71 -2.34 -16.73
CA LYS A 35 6.33 -2.38 -16.24
C LYS A 35 6.17 -3.41 -15.11
N ARG A 36 6.68 -4.62 -15.30
CA ARG A 36 6.60 -5.71 -14.29
C ARG A 36 7.34 -5.38 -13.00
N PHE A 37 8.55 -4.83 -13.10
CA PHE A 37 9.29 -4.34 -11.93
C PHE A 37 8.54 -3.21 -11.23
N LYS A 38 7.96 -2.27 -11.98
CA LYS A 38 7.16 -1.19 -11.42
C LYS A 38 5.93 -1.73 -10.69
N ASP A 39 5.23 -2.69 -11.27
CA ASP A 39 4.05 -3.32 -10.67
C ASP A 39 4.41 -4.11 -9.40
N TYR A 40 5.51 -4.87 -9.43
CA TYR A 40 6.03 -5.58 -8.26
C TYR A 40 6.42 -4.62 -7.13
N CYS A 41 7.23 -3.60 -7.42
CA CYS A 41 7.61 -2.61 -6.42
C CYS A 41 6.39 -1.84 -5.90
N THR A 42 5.39 -1.61 -6.75
CA THR A 42 4.15 -0.93 -6.39
C THR A 42 3.23 -1.81 -5.54
N SER A 43 3.20 -3.12 -5.75
CA SER A 43 2.40 -4.06 -4.93
C SER A 43 2.99 -4.18 -3.52
N MET A 44 4.32 -4.32 -3.40
CA MET A 44 5.02 -4.36 -2.11
C MET A 44 4.76 -3.11 -1.25
N ARG A 45 4.60 -1.96 -1.89
CA ARG A 45 4.54 -0.66 -1.22
C ARG A 45 3.14 -0.28 -0.69
N LYS A 46 2.09 -1.03 -1.02
CA LYS A 46 0.71 -0.57 -0.81
C LYS A 46 0.13 -0.97 0.55
N GLY A 47 0.25 -2.21 0.98
CA GLY A 47 -0.46 -2.71 2.18
C GLY A 47 0.06 -2.11 3.49
N PRO A 48 1.33 -2.37 3.87
CA PRO A 48 1.87 -1.96 5.17
C PRO A 48 1.96 -0.45 5.36
N PHE A 49 2.38 0.29 4.32
CA PHE A 49 2.53 1.74 4.38
C PHE A 49 1.18 2.45 4.55
N LYS A 50 0.15 2.03 3.81
CA LYS A 50 -1.19 2.58 3.97
C LYS A 50 -1.78 2.25 5.33
N ARG A 51 -1.52 1.03 5.84
CA ARG A 51 -1.86 0.63 7.23
C ARG A 51 -1.21 1.55 8.24
N HIS A 52 0.09 1.80 8.14
CA HIS A 52 0.79 2.73 9.02
C HIS A 52 0.18 4.13 8.98
N LEU A 53 -0.08 4.68 7.78
CA LEU A 53 -0.75 5.99 7.62
C LEU A 53 -2.19 6.03 8.14
N PHE A 54 -2.87 4.88 8.20
CA PHE A 54 -4.18 4.76 8.81
C PHE A 54 -4.05 4.78 10.34
N PHE A 55 -3.13 3.98 10.89
CA PHE A 55 -2.92 3.84 12.33
C PHE A 55 -2.35 5.10 13.01
N THR A 56 -1.53 5.88 12.31
CA THR A 56 -0.92 7.11 12.86
C THR A 56 -1.74 8.37 12.62
N ARG A 57 -2.94 8.23 12.04
CA ARG A 57 -3.78 9.37 11.70
C ARG A 57 -4.45 9.93 12.95
N SER A 58 -4.30 11.24 13.18
CA SER A 58 -4.97 11.99 14.25
C SER A 58 -6.00 13.00 13.71
N GLN A 59 -6.99 13.34 14.55
CA GLN A 59 -7.98 14.35 14.22
C GLN A 59 -7.32 15.73 14.21
N LYS A 60 -7.60 16.52 13.17
CA LYS A 60 -7.08 17.89 13.10
C LYS A 60 -7.93 18.82 13.96
N ALA A 61 -7.33 19.91 14.43
CA ALA A 61 -8.02 20.89 15.27
C ALA A 61 -9.23 21.57 14.58
N ASP A 62 -9.19 21.66 13.25
CA ASP A 62 -10.21 22.28 12.39
C ASP A 62 -11.22 21.26 11.82
N GLU A 63 -11.10 19.97 12.16
CA GLU A 63 -11.95 18.92 11.60
C GLU A 63 -12.99 18.45 12.63
N THR A 64 -14.25 18.41 12.21
CA THR A 64 -15.33 17.84 13.04
C THR A 64 -15.19 16.33 13.19
N ILE A 65 -15.81 15.76 14.23
CA ILE A 65 -15.77 14.30 14.47
C ILE A 65 -16.41 13.53 13.30
N ASP A 66 -17.49 14.05 12.71
CA ASP A 66 -18.15 13.43 11.56
C ASP A 66 -17.27 13.43 10.30
N GLN A 67 -16.58 14.54 10.04
CA GLN A 67 -15.60 14.62 8.95
C GLN A 67 -14.44 13.67 9.20
N TYR A 68 -13.94 13.59 10.43
CA TYR A 68 -12.89 12.67 10.85
C TYR A 68 -13.29 11.22 10.57
N ALA A 69 -14.45 10.80 11.07
CA ALA A 69 -14.98 9.45 10.93
C ALA A 69 -15.25 9.08 9.45
N THR A 70 -15.80 10.03 8.67
CA THR A 70 -16.05 9.84 7.24
C THR A 70 -14.76 9.67 6.45
N ASN A 71 -13.75 10.50 6.72
CA ASN A 71 -12.43 10.40 6.11
C ASN A 71 -11.73 9.10 6.48
N LEU A 72 -11.87 8.68 7.74
CA LEU A 72 -11.29 7.44 8.24
C LEU A 72 -11.92 6.23 7.56
N LYS A 73 -13.25 6.18 7.44
CA LYS A 73 -13.96 5.11 6.71
C LYS A 73 -13.56 5.03 5.24
N ARG A 74 -13.40 6.19 4.58
CA ARG A 74 -12.90 6.25 3.19
C ARG A 74 -11.49 5.68 3.06
N ARG A 75 -10.58 6.02 3.98
CA ARG A 75 -9.21 5.49 4.00
C ARG A 75 -9.19 3.99 4.30
N ALA A 76 -10.04 3.52 5.21
CA ALA A 76 -10.15 2.11 5.56
C ALA A 76 -10.46 1.24 4.32
N LYS A 77 -11.37 1.70 3.43
CA LYS A 77 -11.67 1.00 2.16
C LYS A 77 -10.43 0.83 1.26
N THR A 78 -9.57 1.85 1.20
CA THR A 78 -8.36 1.88 0.35
C THR A 78 -7.14 1.17 0.94
N CYS A 79 -7.14 0.95 2.26
CA CYS A 79 -6.20 0.07 2.94
C CYS A 79 -6.79 -1.34 2.86
N GLU A 80 -6.01 -2.38 2.59
CA GLU A 80 -6.50 -3.76 2.60
C GLU A 80 -6.68 -4.26 4.04
N LEU A 81 -7.54 -3.60 4.83
CA LEU A 81 -7.76 -3.87 6.27
C LEU A 81 -8.71 -5.06 6.54
N GLY A 82 -9.08 -5.84 5.51
CA GLY A 82 -10.02 -6.96 5.67
C GLY A 82 -11.34 -6.52 6.31
N GLU A 83 -11.74 -7.22 7.37
CA GLU A 83 -13.00 -7.03 8.10
C GLU A 83 -13.11 -5.68 8.84
N LEU A 84 -11.98 -5.02 9.13
CA LEU A 84 -11.98 -3.69 9.75
C LEU A 84 -12.58 -2.61 8.84
N LYS A 85 -12.79 -2.89 7.55
CA LYS A 85 -13.40 -1.95 6.59
C LYS A 85 -14.90 -1.76 6.82
N ASP A 86 -15.56 -2.75 7.42
CA ASP A 86 -17.01 -2.81 7.57
C ASP A 86 -17.47 -2.24 8.92
N LEU A 87 -16.53 -1.96 9.81
CA LEU A 87 -16.77 -1.26 11.07
C LEU A 87 -17.29 0.17 10.84
N SER A 88 -18.10 0.64 11.79
CA SER A 88 -18.54 2.02 11.80
C SER A 88 -17.34 2.96 12.00
N GLY A 89 -17.46 4.21 11.52
CA GLY A 89 -16.38 5.19 11.64
C GLY A 89 -15.96 5.46 13.09
N ILE A 90 -16.88 5.28 14.05
CA ILE A 90 -16.64 5.47 15.49
C ILE A 90 -15.84 4.30 16.07
N GLU A 91 -16.12 3.07 15.66
CA GLU A 91 -15.37 1.88 16.08
C GLU A 91 -13.92 1.93 15.57
N LEU A 92 -13.71 2.42 14.35
CA LEU A 92 -12.37 2.66 13.82
C LEU A 92 -11.59 3.72 14.61
N CYS A 93 -12.27 4.78 15.07
CA CYS A 93 -11.67 5.78 15.96
C CYS A 93 -11.24 5.17 17.31
N ALA A 94 -12.06 4.28 17.88
CA ALA A 94 -11.78 3.61 19.13
C ALA A 94 -10.58 2.66 19.00
N ILE A 95 -10.54 1.86 17.93
CA ILE A 95 -9.44 0.93 17.65
C ILE A 95 -8.11 1.68 17.50
N LEU A 96 -8.09 2.85 16.84
CA LEU A 96 -6.89 3.68 16.72
C LEU A 96 -6.37 4.19 18.08
N ARG A 97 -7.25 4.44 19.04
CA ARG A 97 -6.88 4.93 20.38
C ARG A 97 -6.46 3.83 21.35
N VAL A 98 -6.74 2.57 21.05
CA VAL A 98 -6.36 1.40 21.88
C VAL A 98 -5.04 0.79 21.39
N ILE A 99 -4.70 0.96 20.12
CA ILE A 99 -3.49 0.39 19.50
C ILE A 99 -2.27 1.35 19.62
N CYS A 100 -2.45 2.59 20.08
CA CYS A 100 -1.37 3.54 20.40
C CYS A 100 -1.35 3.91 21.88
#